data_AF-A0A969L6R0-F1
#
_entry.id   AF-A0A969L6R0-F1
#
_cell.length_a   1.000
_cell.length_b   1.000
_cell.length_c   1.000
_cell.angle_alpha   90.00
_cell.angle_beta   90.00
_cell.angle_gamma   90.00
#
_symmetry.space_group_name_H-M   'P 1'
#
loop_
_entity.id
_entity.type
_entity.pdbx_description
1 polymer ?
#
loop_
_entity_poly.entity_id
_entity_poly.type
_entity_poly.pdbx_seq_one_letter_code
_entity_poly.pdbx_strand_id
1 'polypeptide(L)'
;APTETPTDAPNPTDTPEPIVAAPTHTPNPTDTPELIAEVSPELAAEHDSEVVAEVVEPEFAGETIQATWQELKPANAGPGPRYEHAIQYNPATNQLFVFGGRDGNQVFNDVWALNLDDLTWRPLAVNSPTAPLARFSTVMMVDAAGKNLYLATGQRQDNNVLNDVWRLDLTSETWQDLTATAGPGRPLATARPGEI
;
A
#
# COMPACT_ATOMS: atom_id res chain seq x y z
N ALA A 1 -45.18 -35.69 -27.80
CA ALA A 1 -45.04 -36.38 -26.50
C ALA A 1 -43.63 -36.10 -25.97
N PRO A 2 -43.48 -35.84 -24.66
CA PRO A 2 -42.55 -34.85 -24.09
C PRO A 2 -41.30 -35.45 -23.43
N THR A 3 -40.39 -34.58 -22.94
CA THR A 3 -39.52 -34.61 -21.72
C THR A 3 -38.09 -34.13 -22.01
N GLU A 4 -37.35 -33.34 -21.21
CA GLU A 4 -37.57 -32.36 -20.13
C GLU A 4 -36.31 -31.45 -20.11
N THR A 5 -36.47 -30.21 -19.66
CA THR A 5 -35.39 -29.31 -19.20
C THR A 5 -34.96 -29.68 -17.78
N PRO A 6 -33.70 -29.45 -17.37
CA PRO A 6 -33.40 -29.21 -15.96
C PRO A 6 -32.87 -27.79 -15.76
N THR A 7 -33.67 -26.99 -15.06
CA THR A 7 -33.27 -25.82 -14.26
C THR A 7 -32.37 -26.26 -13.12
N ASP A 8 -31.13 -25.77 -13.08
CA ASP A 8 -30.30 -25.81 -11.86
C ASP A 8 -30.55 -24.54 -11.04
N ALA A 9 -31.37 -24.69 -10.01
CA ALA A 9 -31.47 -23.72 -8.92
C ALA A 9 -30.33 -23.97 -7.91
N PRO A 10 -29.71 -22.94 -7.32
CA PRO A 10 -28.67 -23.13 -6.31
C PRO A 10 -29.23 -23.73 -5.01
N ASN A 11 -28.49 -24.70 -4.46
CA ASN A 11 -28.77 -25.42 -3.22
C ASN A 11 -28.75 -24.48 -1.99
N PRO A 12 -29.80 -24.45 -1.14
CA PRO A 12 -29.94 -23.47 -0.05
C PRO A 12 -29.28 -23.89 1.29
N THR A 13 -28.10 -24.53 1.30
CA THR A 13 -27.50 -25.05 2.54
C THR A 13 -26.02 -24.73 2.77
N ASP A 14 -25.46 -23.68 2.17
CA ASP A 14 -24.11 -23.20 2.54
C ASP A 14 -24.21 -22.01 3.50
N THR A 15 -24.27 -22.31 4.80
CA THR A 15 -24.13 -21.29 5.85
C THR A 15 -22.62 -21.16 6.14
N PRO A 16 -22.00 -19.98 6.02
CA PRO A 16 -20.57 -19.85 6.31
C PRO A 16 -20.31 -20.09 7.80
N GLU A 17 -19.37 -21.00 8.11
CA GLU A 17 -18.88 -21.24 9.48
C GLU A 17 -18.19 -19.99 10.05
N PRO A 18 -18.27 -19.74 11.37
CA PRO A 18 -17.57 -18.62 12.00
C PRO A 18 -16.05 -18.85 12.02
N ILE A 19 -15.30 -17.83 11.55
CA ILE A 19 -13.83 -17.83 11.54
C ILE A 19 -13.31 -17.80 12.98
N VAL A 20 -12.56 -18.84 13.37
CA VAL A 20 -11.82 -18.90 14.64
C VAL A 20 -10.64 -17.93 14.59
N ALA A 21 -10.55 -17.03 15.58
CA ALA A 21 -9.46 -16.06 15.69
C ALA A 21 -8.11 -16.75 16.02
N ALA A 22 -7.03 -16.31 15.36
CA ALA A 22 -5.66 -16.74 15.64
C ALA A 22 -5.13 -16.18 16.99
N PRO A 23 -4.20 -16.87 17.67
CA PRO A 23 -3.72 -16.46 19.00
C PRO A 23 -2.89 -15.17 18.95
N THR A 24 -3.13 -14.28 19.90
CA THR A 24 -2.41 -13.02 20.08
C THR A 24 -1.04 -13.25 20.75
N HIS A 25 0.02 -12.70 20.16
CA HIS A 25 1.34 -12.61 20.76
C HIS A 25 1.38 -11.37 21.68
N THR A 26 1.57 -11.56 22.99
CA THR A 26 1.81 -10.46 23.94
C THR A 26 3.27 -9.99 23.86
N PRO A 27 3.56 -8.68 23.82
CA PRO A 27 4.92 -8.17 23.87
C PRO A 27 5.51 -8.21 25.30
N ASN A 28 6.81 -8.47 25.40
CA ASN A 28 7.60 -8.61 26.63
C ASN A 28 8.05 -7.23 27.17
N PRO A 29 7.94 -6.92 28.48
CA PRO A 29 8.06 -5.54 29.00
C PRO A 29 9.49 -5.09 29.34
N THR A 30 10.51 -5.41 28.53
CA THR A 30 11.92 -5.12 28.91
C THR A 30 12.72 -4.24 27.94
N ASP A 31 12.11 -3.68 26.89
CA ASP A 31 12.82 -2.72 26.03
C ASP A 31 12.39 -1.28 26.36
N THR A 32 13.19 -0.59 27.17
CA THR A 32 13.14 0.87 27.32
C THR A 32 14.50 1.44 26.92
N PRO A 33 14.61 2.35 25.94
CA PRO A 33 15.88 2.99 25.63
C PRO A 33 16.11 4.18 26.59
N GLU A 34 17.27 4.20 27.24
CA GLU A 34 17.73 5.31 28.10
C GLU A 34 18.04 6.56 27.25
N LEU A 35 17.51 7.73 27.66
CA LEU A 35 17.91 9.04 27.15
C LEU A 35 18.80 9.73 28.17
N ILE A 36 20.08 9.93 27.81
CA ILE A 36 21.05 10.72 28.57
C ILE A 36 20.84 12.20 28.21
N ALA A 37 20.45 13.01 29.19
CA ALA A 37 20.49 14.48 29.09
C ALA A 37 21.68 15.00 29.90
N GLU A 38 22.68 15.58 29.23
CA GLU A 38 23.73 16.37 29.87
C GLU A 38 23.17 17.73 30.32
N VAL A 39 23.44 18.12 31.57
CA VAL A 39 23.09 19.44 32.11
C VAL A 39 24.36 20.07 32.69
N SER A 40 24.68 21.29 32.26
CA SER A 40 25.78 22.11 32.81
C SER A 40 25.29 22.86 34.07
N PRO A 41 26.11 23.04 35.13
CA PRO A 41 25.60 23.45 36.44
C PRO A 41 25.77 24.94 36.71
N GLU A 42 24.77 25.58 37.31
CA GLU A 42 24.96 26.87 37.98
C GLU A 42 24.32 26.89 39.37
N LEU A 43 25.22 26.88 40.36
CA LEU A 43 25.25 27.47 41.70
C LEU A 43 24.03 27.41 42.65
N ALA A 44 24.34 26.84 43.81
CA ALA A 44 23.53 26.63 45.00
C ALA A 44 23.20 27.89 45.81
N ALA A 45 22.06 27.86 46.50
CA ALA A 45 21.90 28.46 47.82
C ALA A 45 20.83 27.70 48.62
N GLU A 46 21.15 27.52 49.89
CA GLU A 46 20.56 26.62 50.89
C GLU A 46 19.12 26.97 51.25
N HIS A 47 18.32 25.96 51.65
CA HIS A 47 17.52 25.98 52.87
C HIS A 47 16.91 24.59 53.12
N ASP A 48 17.24 24.05 54.28
CA ASP A 48 16.77 22.76 54.81
C ASP A 48 15.25 22.84 55.08
N SER A 49 14.46 22.12 54.29
CA SER A 49 13.11 21.70 54.65
C SER A 49 12.87 20.34 54.01
N GLU A 50 12.51 19.36 54.83
CA GLU A 50 12.20 17.99 54.42
C GLU A 50 10.99 18.01 53.46
N VAL A 51 11.26 18.18 52.15
CA VAL A 51 10.26 18.00 51.11
C VAL A 51 10.18 16.50 50.88
N VAL A 52 9.19 15.86 51.48
CA VAL A 52 8.69 14.59 50.94
C VAL A 52 8.21 14.94 49.54
N ALA A 53 9.03 14.63 48.53
CA ALA A 53 8.62 14.72 47.15
C ALA A 53 7.47 13.73 47.00
N GLU A 54 6.24 14.25 47.06
CA GLU A 54 5.11 13.57 46.47
C GLU A 54 5.51 13.40 45.00
N VAL A 55 5.88 12.18 44.63
CA VAL A 55 6.01 11.79 43.25
C VAL A 55 4.60 11.91 42.70
N VAL A 56 4.27 13.11 42.20
CA VAL A 56 3.11 13.29 41.32
C VAL A 56 3.52 12.56 40.05
N GLU A 57 3.26 11.26 40.03
CA GLU A 57 3.30 10.48 38.80
C GLU A 57 2.48 11.26 37.78
N PRO A 58 3.02 11.57 36.59
CA PRO A 58 2.20 12.16 35.56
C PRO A 58 1.06 11.18 35.31
N GLU A 59 -0.15 11.53 35.74
CA GLU A 59 -1.37 10.89 35.28
C GLU A 59 -1.43 11.15 33.78
N PHE A 60 -0.77 10.29 33.00
CA PHE A 60 -1.14 10.02 31.64
C PHE A 60 -2.51 9.35 31.74
N ALA A 61 -3.56 10.16 31.93
CA ALA A 61 -4.92 9.76 31.69
C ALA A 61 -4.93 9.24 30.25
N GLY A 62 -4.85 7.93 30.11
CA GLY A 62 -4.75 7.23 28.84
C GLY A 62 -6.01 7.50 28.06
N GLU A 63 -5.99 8.56 27.25
CA GLU A 63 -7.09 8.90 26.37
C GLU A 63 -7.20 7.75 25.37
N THR A 64 -8.19 6.89 25.60
CA THR A 64 -8.42 5.73 24.74
C THR A 64 -9.02 6.25 23.44
N ILE A 65 -8.18 6.36 22.41
CA ILE A 65 -8.64 6.72 21.07
C ILE A 65 -9.47 5.56 20.53
N GLN A 66 -10.80 5.70 20.48
CA GLN A 66 -11.67 4.73 19.84
C GLN A 66 -11.66 4.96 18.33
N ALA A 67 -10.93 4.12 17.60
CA ALA A 67 -10.96 4.09 16.15
C ALA A 67 -12.08 3.17 15.66
N THR A 68 -12.94 3.65 14.77
CA THR A 68 -13.96 2.85 14.10
C THR A 68 -13.65 2.72 12.62
N TRP A 69 -13.95 1.55 12.05
CA TRP A 69 -13.86 1.35 10.61
C TRP A 69 -15.03 2.03 9.92
N GLN A 70 -14.73 2.73 8.83
CA GLN A 70 -15.72 3.31 7.93
C GLN A 70 -15.39 2.95 6.49
N GLU A 71 -16.39 2.47 5.76
CA GLU A 71 -16.25 2.19 4.34
C GLU A 71 -16.29 3.48 3.51
N LEU A 72 -15.20 3.70 2.78
CA LEU A 72 -15.04 4.62 1.66
C LEU A 72 -16.05 4.34 0.53
N LYS A 73 -16.96 5.27 0.15
CA LYS A 73 -17.78 5.11 -1.07
C LYS A 73 -17.30 6.05 -2.18
N PRO A 74 -16.53 5.56 -3.17
CA PRO A 74 -16.12 6.37 -4.30
C PRO A 74 -17.29 6.93 -5.10
N ALA A 75 -17.11 8.13 -5.64
CA ALA A 75 -18.13 8.83 -6.42
C ALA A 75 -18.34 8.23 -7.82
N ASN A 76 -17.39 7.44 -8.31
CA ASN A 76 -17.42 6.79 -9.61
C ASN A 76 -16.75 5.40 -9.60
N ALA A 77 -16.89 4.67 -10.70
CA ALA A 77 -16.22 3.39 -10.89
C ALA A 77 -14.70 3.57 -10.92
N GLY A 78 -14.00 2.72 -10.17
CA GLY A 78 -12.56 2.67 -10.10
C GLY A 78 -11.97 1.40 -10.73
N PRO A 79 -10.76 0.99 -10.32
CA PRO A 79 -10.21 -0.28 -10.73
C PRO A 79 -11.16 -1.43 -10.38
N GLY A 80 -11.30 -2.40 -11.28
CA GLY A 80 -12.05 -3.63 -11.00
C GLY A 80 -11.43 -4.44 -9.84
N PRO A 81 -12.19 -5.41 -9.28
CA PRO A 81 -11.73 -6.26 -8.17
C PRO A 81 -10.37 -6.90 -8.47
N ARG A 82 -9.45 -6.83 -7.52
CA ARG A 82 -8.07 -7.30 -7.69
C ARG A 82 -7.39 -7.57 -6.36
N TYR A 83 -6.38 -8.42 -6.36
CA TYR A 83 -5.48 -8.69 -5.23
C TYR A 83 -4.02 -8.63 -5.69
N GLU A 84 -3.08 -8.61 -4.73
CA GLU A 84 -1.62 -8.47 -4.97
C GLU A 84 -1.23 -7.27 -5.85
N HIS A 85 -2.06 -6.22 -5.82
CA HIS A 85 -1.75 -4.92 -6.42
C HIS A 85 -0.81 -4.13 -5.51
N ALA A 86 -0.11 -3.15 -6.06
CA ALA A 86 0.61 -2.16 -5.26
C ALA A 86 -0.29 -0.96 -4.98
N ILE A 87 -0.21 -0.41 -3.77
CA ILE A 87 -0.90 0.82 -3.37
C ILE A 87 0.07 1.79 -2.70
N GLN A 88 -0.06 3.08 -2.99
CA GLN A 88 0.77 4.13 -2.37
C GLN A 88 -0.04 5.41 -2.14
N TYR A 89 0.03 5.96 -0.92
CA TYR A 89 -0.48 7.28 -0.61
C TYR A 89 0.54 8.36 -0.94
N ASN A 90 0.07 9.46 -1.53
CA ASN A 90 0.85 10.67 -1.77
C ASN A 90 0.27 11.84 -0.95
N PRO A 91 0.95 12.28 0.12
CA PRO A 91 0.48 13.38 0.95
C PRO A 91 0.52 14.74 0.25
N ALA A 92 1.35 14.92 -0.79
CA ALA A 92 1.44 16.20 -1.49
C ALA A 92 0.21 16.50 -2.36
N THR A 93 -0.51 15.46 -2.79
CA THR A 93 -1.68 15.58 -3.67
C THR A 93 -2.97 15.01 -3.06
N ASN A 94 -2.91 14.50 -1.82
CA ASN A 94 -4.00 13.80 -1.15
C ASN A 94 -4.62 12.68 -2.01
N GLN A 95 -3.76 11.84 -2.61
CA GLN A 95 -4.19 10.77 -3.53
C GLN A 95 -3.65 9.40 -3.14
N LEU A 96 -4.48 8.38 -3.35
CA LEU A 96 -4.05 6.98 -3.37
C LEU A 96 -3.82 6.52 -4.80
N PHE A 97 -2.67 5.91 -5.06
CA PHE A 97 -2.35 5.30 -6.33
C PHE A 97 -2.41 3.79 -6.23
N VAL A 98 -3.02 3.14 -7.22
CA VAL A 98 -3.07 1.68 -7.36
C VAL A 98 -2.43 1.29 -8.68
N PHE A 99 -1.54 0.30 -8.66
CA PHE A 99 -0.92 -0.25 -9.88
C PHE A 99 -1.06 -1.77 -9.95
N GLY A 100 -1.45 -2.26 -11.13
CA GLY A 100 -1.41 -3.68 -11.47
C GLY A 100 -2.27 -4.57 -10.57
N GLY A 101 -1.73 -5.74 -10.20
CA GLY A 101 -2.42 -6.79 -9.48
C GLY A 101 -3.09 -7.80 -10.41
N ARG A 102 -3.91 -8.69 -9.85
CA ARG A 102 -4.62 -9.73 -10.60
C ARG A 102 -5.99 -10.05 -10.01
N ASP A 103 -6.87 -10.66 -10.81
CA ASP A 103 -8.22 -11.08 -10.41
C ASP A 103 -8.43 -12.60 -10.45
N GLY A 104 -7.36 -13.37 -10.71
CA GLY A 104 -7.40 -14.83 -10.91
C GLY A 104 -7.48 -15.25 -12.38
N ASN A 105 -7.95 -14.38 -13.27
CA ASN A 105 -8.02 -14.62 -14.72
C ASN A 105 -6.99 -13.80 -15.50
N GLN A 106 -6.78 -12.56 -15.07
CA GLN A 106 -5.93 -11.57 -15.73
C GLN A 106 -4.96 -10.92 -14.74
N VAL A 107 -3.78 -10.58 -15.25
CA VAL A 107 -2.85 -9.67 -14.59
C VAL A 107 -2.94 -8.28 -15.25
N PHE A 108 -2.95 -7.23 -14.46
CA PHE A 108 -3.14 -5.85 -14.92
C PHE A 108 -1.82 -5.06 -14.95
N ASN A 109 -1.76 -4.03 -15.81
CA ASN A 109 -0.70 -3.01 -15.85
C ASN A 109 -1.26 -1.58 -15.77
N ASP A 110 -2.55 -1.44 -15.45
CA ASP A 110 -3.20 -0.15 -15.31
C ASP A 110 -2.72 0.55 -14.03
N VAL A 111 -2.81 1.88 -14.04
CA VAL A 111 -2.59 2.70 -12.86
C VAL A 111 -3.80 3.61 -12.65
N TRP A 112 -4.24 3.68 -11.40
CA TRP A 112 -5.40 4.47 -10.99
C TRP A 112 -5.02 5.41 -9.87
N ALA A 113 -5.62 6.60 -9.86
CA ALA A 113 -5.55 7.53 -8.75
C ALA A 113 -6.94 7.74 -8.16
N LEU A 114 -7.05 7.61 -6.85
CA LEU A 114 -8.20 8.05 -6.07
C LEU A 114 -7.85 9.39 -5.43
N ASN A 115 -8.60 10.44 -5.77
CA ASN A 115 -8.58 11.68 -5.03
C ASN A 115 -9.33 11.49 -3.70
N LEU A 116 -8.66 11.72 -2.57
CA LEU A 116 -9.27 11.54 -1.26
C LEU A 116 -10.15 12.73 -0.82
N ASP A 117 -10.09 13.86 -1.52
CA ASP A 117 -10.95 15.02 -1.23
C ASP A 117 -12.40 14.78 -1.68
N ASP A 118 -12.59 14.14 -2.84
CA ASP A 118 -13.90 13.92 -3.47
C ASP A 118 -14.24 12.44 -3.73
N LEU A 119 -13.32 11.54 -3.38
CA LEU A 119 -13.41 10.10 -3.61
C LEU A 119 -13.63 9.72 -5.08
N THR A 120 -13.04 10.47 -6.01
CA THR A 120 -13.10 10.16 -7.44
C THR A 120 -11.88 9.39 -7.92
N TRP A 121 -12.13 8.31 -8.65
CA TRP A 121 -11.13 7.54 -9.37
C TRP A 121 -10.87 8.10 -10.76
N ARG A 122 -9.62 8.04 -11.20
CA ARG A 122 -9.24 8.26 -12.61
C ARG A 122 -8.09 7.36 -13.03
N PRO A 123 -8.06 6.89 -14.29
CA PRO A 123 -6.86 6.25 -14.82
C PRO A 123 -5.76 7.30 -15.02
N LEU A 124 -4.50 6.91 -14.86
CA LEU A 124 -3.34 7.74 -15.26
C LEU A 124 -2.59 7.07 -16.40
N ALA A 125 -1.71 7.85 -17.02
CA ALA A 125 -0.72 7.35 -17.98
C ALA A 125 -1.32 6.62 -19.19
N VAL A 126 -2.60 6.89 -19.51
CA VAL A 126 -3.35 6.27 -20.62
C VAL A 126 -2.67 6.53 -21.96
N ASN A 127 -1.99 7.68 -22.09
CA ASN A 127 -1.30 8.10 -23.29
C ASN A 127 0.22 7.97 -23.20
N SER A 128 0.74 7.29 -22.16
CA SER A 128 2.18 7.09 -22.02
C SER A 128 2.69 6.20 -23.15
N PRO A 129 3.74 6.61 -23.90
CA PRO A 129 4.23 5.85 -25.05
C PRO A 129 4.89 4.53 -24.64
N THR A 130 5.33 4.44 -23.39
CA THR A 130 5.89 3.24 -22.77
C THR A 130 5.13 2.95 -21.48
N ALA A 131 5.15 1.70 -21.02
CA ALA A 131 4.58 1.32 -19.73
C ALA A 131 5.24 0.04 -19.21
N PRO A 132 5.30 -0.16 -17.89
CA PRO A 132 5.68 -1.44 -17.32
C PRO A 132 4.72 -2.55 -17.79
N LEU A 133 5.27 -3.76 -17.96
CA LEU A 133 4.45 -4.95 -18.21
C LEU A 133 3.48 -5.23 -17.06
N ALA A 134 2.36 -5.90 -17.38
CA ALA A 134 1.38 -6.37 -16.40
C ALA A 134 2.02 -7.27 -15.36
N ARG A 135 1.79 -6.95 -14.08
CA ARG A 135 2.42 -7.62 -12.95
C ARG A 135 1.58 -7.51 -11.68
N PHE A 136 1.82 -8.46 -10.78
CA PHE A 136 1.33 -8.47 -9.40
C PHE A 136 2.50 -8.71 -8.45
N SER A 137 2.26 -8.60 -7.13
CA SER A 137 3.30 -8.72 -6.09
C SER A 137 4.50 -7.80 -6.33
N THR A 138 4.21 -6.59 -6.81
CA THR A 138 5.18 -5.53 -7.12
C THR A 138 5.25 -4.52 -5.98
N VAL A 139 6.33 -3.74 -5.92
CA VAL A 139 6.49 -2.67 -4.94
C VAL A 139 6.36 -1.30 -5.61
N MET A 140 5.68 -0.37 -4.95
CA MET A 140 5.48 0.99 -5.41
C MET A 140 5.80 1.98 -4.30
N MET A 141 6.40 3.12 -4.65
CA MET A 141 6.74 4.19 -3.73
C MET A 141 6.61 5.56 -4.41
N VAL A 142 6.31 6.60 -3.63
CA VAL A 142 6.29 7.99 -4.11
C VAL A 142 7.52 8.73 -3.58
N ASP A 143 8.10 9.64 -4.37
CA ASP A 143 9.18 10.50 -3.86
C ASP A 143 8.67 11.53 -2.83
N ALA A 144 9.62 12.09 -2.07
CA ALA A 144 9.32 13.08 -1.04
C ALA A 144 8.66 14.36 -1.60
N ALA A 145 8.89 14.66 -2.88
CA ALA A 145 8.26 15.80 -3.56
C ALA A 145 6.82 15.51 -4.01
N GLY A 146 6.37 14.24 -3.97
CA GLY A 146 5.07 13.82 -4.45
C GLY A 146 4.89 13.93 -5.97
N LYS A 147 5.99 13.92 -6.74
CA LYS A 147 6.00 14.15 -8.20
C LYS A 147 6.27 12.88 -9.00
N ASN A 148 6.88 11.87 -8.40
CA ASN A 148 7.21 10.63 -9.10
C ASN A 148 6.76 9.41 -8.31
N LEU A 149 6.13 8.46 -9.00
CA LEU A 149 5.99 7.09 -8.52
C LEU A 149 7.13 6.24 -9.07
N TYR A 150 7.71 5.41 -8.22
CA TYR A 150 8.66 4.39 -8.61
C TYR A 150 8.02 3.02 -8.44
N LEU A 151 8.22 2.17 -9.43
CA LEU A 151 7.74 0.80 -9.45
C LEU A 151 8.94 -0.11 -9.68
N ALA A 152 9.03 -1.21 -8.92
CA ALA A 152 10.06 -2.20 -9.13
C ALA A 152 9.51 -3.61 -8.95
N THR A 153 10.21 -4.56 -9.59
CA THR A 153 9.99 -6.00 -9.44
C THR A 153 8.56 -6.44 -9.76
N GLY A 154 8.15 -7.62 -9.28
CA GLY A 154 6.84 -8.22 -9.49
C GLY A 154 6.90 -9.49 -10.33
N GLN A 155 5.74 -10.09 -10.53
CA GLN A 155 5.58 -11.32 -11.28
C GLN A 155 4.56 -11.15 -12.40
N ARG A 156 4.88 -11.69 -13.58
CA ARG A 156 3.98 -11.74 -14.74
C ARG A 156 3.05 -12.94 -14.68
N GLN A 157 2.02 -12.92 -15.53
CA GLN A 157 1.06 -14.02 -15.67
C GLN A 157 1.71 -15.36 -16.07
N ASP A 158 2.81 -15.33 -16.81
CA ASP A 158 3.57 -16.50 -17.24
C ASP A 158 4.60 -16.97 -16.18
N ASN A 159 4.45 -16.52 -14.93
CA ASN A 159 5.34 -16.76 -13.80
C ASN A 159 6.75 -16.17 -13.91
N ASN A 160 7.06 -15.41 -14.96
CA ASN A 160 8.35 -14.71 -15.04
C ASN A 160 8.43 -13.61 -13.97
N VAL A 161 9.50 -13.67 -13.17
CA VAL A 161 9.81 -12.66 -12.16
C VAL A 161 10.59 -11.52 -12.80
N LEU A 162 10.20 -10.29 -12.46
CA LEU A 162 10.75 -9.07 -13.02
C LEU A 162 11.72 -8.42 -12.03
N ASN A 163 12.73 -7.74 -12.57
CA ASN A 163 13.72 -6.95 -11.84
C ASN A 163 13.93 -5.56 -12.48
N ASP A 164 13.03 -5.16 -13.38
CA ASP A 164 12.99 -3.84 -13.98
C ASP A 164 12.54 -2.79 -12.95
N VAL A 165 12.96 -1.54 -13.20
CA VAL A 165 12.63 -0.38 -12.38
C VAL A 165 12.05 0.69 -13.28
N TRP A 166 10.91 1.25 -12.89
CA TRP A 166 10.18 2.24 -13.66
C TRP A 166 9.90 3.47 -12.81
N ARG A 167 9.82 4.62 -13.47
CA ARG A 167 9.33 5.88 -12.90
C ARG A 167 8.14 6.38 -13.68
N LEU A 168 7.05 6.72 -13.00
CA LEU A 168 5.95 7.52 -13.55
C LEU A 168 6.10 8.95 -13.05
N ASP A 169 6.33 9.88 -13.97
CA ASP A 169 6.23 11.31 -13.66
C ASP A 169 4.73 11.66 -13.56
N LEU A 170 4.29 12.11 -12.39
CA LEU A 170 2.89 12.43 -12.10
C LEU A 170 2.42 13.76 -12.70
N THR A 171 3.36 14.60 -13.18
CA THR A 171 3.04 15.86 -13.85
C THR A 171 2.75 15.62 -15.32
N SER A 172 3.60 14.86 -16.00
CA SER A 172 3.41 14.52 -17.42
C SER A 172 2.59 13.25 -17.64
N GLU A 173 2.36 12.46 -16.59
CA GLU A 173 1.74 11.14 -16.64
C GLU A 173 2.42 10.19 -17.64
N THR A 174 3.74 10.23 -17.69
CA THR A 174 4.53 9.38 -18.58
C THR A 174 5.49 8.48 -17.82
N TRP A 175 5.50 7.20 -18.19
CA TRP A 175 6.44 6.22 -17.69
C TRP A 175 7.82 6.38 -18.33
N GLN A 176 8.85 6.10 -17.55
CA GLN A 176 10.22 5.96 -17.99
C GLN A 176 10.80 4.65 -17.44
N ASP A 177 11.41 3.86 -18.32
CA ASP A 177 12.19 2.68 -17.92
C ASP A 177 13.54 3.16 -17.36
N LEU A 178 13.80 2.84 -16.09
CA LEU A 178 15.04 3.15 -15.39
C LEU A 178 15.98 1.94 -15.28
N THR A 179 15.58 0.77 -15.79
CA THR A 179 16.33 -0.49 -15.67
C THR A 179 17.74 -0.38 -16.26
N ALA A 180 17.89 0.31 -17.39
CA ALA A 180 19.20 0.54 -18.02
C ALA A 180 20.11 1.48 -17.21
N THR A 181 19.55 2.30 -16.32
CA THR A 181 20.31 3.26 -15.48
C THR A 181 20.85 2.59 -14.21
N ALA A 182 20.34 1.40 -13.85
CA ALA A 182 20.69 0.68 -12.62
C ALA A 182 21.92 -0.26 -12.72
N GLY A 183 22.63 -0.27 -13.86
CA GLY A 183 23.87 -1.05 -14.06
C GLY A 183 23.70 -2.29 -14.96
N PRO A 184 24.80 -2.96 -15.37
CA PRO A 184 24.76 -3.99 -16.41
C PRO A 184 24.18 -5.30 -15.85
N GLY A 185 22.90 -5.55 -16.11
CA GLY A 185 22.20 -6.69 -15.51
C GLY A 185 21.04 -7.23 -16.33
N ARG A 186 21.37 -7.81 -17.50
CA ARG A 186 20.57 -8.66 -18.41
C ARG A 186 19.70 -7.93 -19.47
N PRO A 187 19.65 -8.49 -20.70
CA PRO A 187 18.95 -7.88 -21.82
C PRO A 187 17.43 -7.91 -21.59
N LEU A 188 16.80 -6.82 -22.01
CA LEU A 188 15.36 -6.64 -22.11
C LEU A 188 14.73 -7.89 -22.71
N ALA A 189 13.71 -8.46 -22.04
CA ALA A 189 12.76 -9.34 -22.72
C ALA A 189 11.98 -8.46 -23.71
N THR A 190 12.56 -8.18 -24.88
CA THR A 190 11.81 -7.61 -26.00
C THR A 190 10.70 -8.58 -26.34
N ALA A 191 9.45 -8.15 -26.16
CA ALA A 191 8.32 -8.80 -26.79
C ALA A 191 8.62 -8.91 -28.29
N ARG A 192 8.64 -10.14 -28.83
CA ARG A 192 8.69 -10.33 -30.28
C ARG A 192 7.33 -9.88 -30.84
N PRO A 193 7.28 -8.97 -31.82
CA PRO A 193 6.06 -8.74 -32.57
C PRO A 193 5.83 -9.93 -33.51
N GLY A 194 4.70 -10.62 -33.34
CA GLY A 194 4.17 -11.59 -34.30
C GLY A 194 4.23 -13.04 -33.85
N GLU A 195 3.21 -13.47 -33.11
CA GLU A 195 2.59 -14.78 -33.35
C GLU A 195 1.08 -14.56 -33.50
N ILE A 196 0.59 -15.07 -34.63
CA ILE A 196 -0.78 -15.08 -35.14
C ILE A 196 -1.60 -16.17 -34.47
#